data_AF-A0A6B2G448-F1
#
_entry.id   AF-A0A6B2G448-F1
#
_cell.length_a   1.000
_cell.length_b   1.000
_cell.length_c   1.000
_cell.angle_alpha   90.00
_cell.angle_beta   90.00
_cell.angle_gamma   90.00
#
_symmetry.space_group_name_H-M   'P 1'
#
loop_
_entity.id
_entity.type
_entity.pdbx_description
1 polymer ?
#
loop_
_entity_poly.entity_id
_entity_poly.type
_entity_poly.pdbx_seq_one_letter_code
_entity_poly.pdbx_strand_id
1 'polypeptide(L)'
;QITLNECTDKIQRKTVNHNSAELELKNCKKALEDFQCRIKALIEEGLQYGVSQKENTHMEIIKNSKELKENELKLEELSLAVQKENRELNEITSNKTKSDAKIHDILNELKSTQQKIESLEKNRNNRLSVFGPFTQSIQNKINEFVKKKIFQYSPLGPIGSLISVEDSKWRLSVEICLKDTIRSYI
;
A
#
# COMPACT_ATOMS: atom_id res chain seq x y z
N GLN A 1 -23.11 123.15 -9.90
CA GLN A 1 -24.25 122.53 -9.20
C GLN A 1 -24.37 121.07 -9.66
N ILE A 2 -23.41 120.21 -9.32
CA ILE A 2 -23.40 118.75 -9.64
C ILE A 2 -22.54 118.03 -8.58
N THR A 3 -23.03 117.88 -7.34
CA THR A 3 -22.24 117.24 -6.26
C THR A 3 -23.03 116.29 -5.36
N LEU A 4 -24.37 116.30 -5.40
CA LEU A 4 -25.22 115.42 -4.60
C LEU A 4 -25.55 114.10 -5.31
N ASN A 5 -25.84 114.12 -6.61
CA ASN A 5 -26.24 112.91 -7.36
C ASN A 5 -25.09 111.89 -7.50
N GLU A 6 -23.85 112.34 -7.68
CA GLU A 6 -22.69 111.43 -7.72
C GLU A 6 -22.39 110.79 -6.35
N CYS A 7 -22.75 111.48 -5.27
CA CYS A 7 -22.58 110.98 -3.91
C CYS A 7 -23.62 109.91 -3.58
N THR A 8 -24.89 110.13 -3.96
CA THR A 8 -25.96 109.13 -3.81
C THR A 8 -25.73 107.90 -4.67
N ASP A 9 -25.24 108.04 -5.89
CA ASP A 9 -24.89 106.90 -6.76
C ASP A 9 -23.73 106.07 -6.20
N LYS A 10 -22.71 106.72 -5.61
CA LYS A 10 -21.60 106.03 -4.94
C LYS A 10 -22.06 105.29 -3.69
N ILE A 11 -22.99 105.87 -2.91
CA ILE A 11 -23.57 105.23 -1.72
C ILE A 11 -24.42 104.03 -2.14
N GLN A 12 -25.31 104.18 -3.13
CA GLN A 12 -26.13 103.08 -3.64
C GLN A 12 -25.27 101.93 -4.19
N ARG A 13 -24.21 102.22 -4.96
CA ARG A 13 -23.27 101.19 -5.45
C ARG A 13 -22.57 100.47 -4.31
N LYS A 14 -22.13 101.20 -3.26
CA LYS A 14 -21.54 100.57 -2.08
C LYS A 14 -22.53 99.70 -1.31
N THR A 15 -23.79 100.13 -1.19
CA THR A 15 -24.84 99.34 -0.53
C THR A 15 -25.18 98.06 -1.30
N VAL A 16 -25.28 98.15 -2.64
CA VAL A 16 -25.50 96.96 -3.48
C VAL A 16 -24.32 95.99 -3.39
N ASN A 17 -23.08 96.50 -3.43
CA ASN A 17 -21.89 95.67 -3.27
C ASN A 17 -21.80 95.04 -1.88
N HIS A 18 -22.19 95.76 -0.83
CA HIS A 18 -22.24 95.23 0.54
C HIS A 18 -23.27 94.09 0.65
N ASN A 19 -24.48 94.28 0.14
CA ASN A 19 -25.53 93.26 0.15
C ASN A 19 -25.15 92.03 -0.69
N SER A 20 -24.45 92.22 -1.82
CA SER A 20 -23.92 91.13 -2.64
C SER A 20 -22.85 90.33 -1.89
N ALA A 21 -21.90 91.02 -1.26
CA ALA A 21 -20.85 90.39 -0.46
C ALA A 21 -21.41 89.66 0.78
N GLU A 22 -22.46 90.21 1.40
CA GLU A 22 -23.15 89.57 2.53
C GLU A 22 -23.89 88.30 2.10
N LEU A 23 -24.52 88.31 0.93
CA LEU A 23 -25.16 87.13 0.34
C LEU A 23 -24.13 86.05 -0.02
N GLU A 24 -22.99 86.42 -0.62
CA GLU A 24 -21.88 85.51 -0.90
C GLU A 24 -21.31 84.91 0.39
N LEU A 25 -21.12 85.72 1.44
CA LEU A 25 -20.64 85.24 2.73
C LEU A 25 -21.62 84.27 3.41
N LYS A 26 -22.93 84.53 3.27
CA LYS A 26 -23.98 83.61 3.74
C LYS A 26 -23.98 82.30 2.94
N ASN A 27 -23.76 82.35 1.64
CA ASN A 27 -23.66 81.17 0.77
C ASN A 27 -22.40 80.36 1.08
N CYS A 28 -21.26 81.02 1.29
CA CYS A 28 -20.01 80.36 1.70
C CYS A 28 -20.12 79.69 3.07
N LYS A 29 -20.83 80.30 4.04
CA LYS A 29 -21.08 79.69 5.36
C LYS A 29 -21.92 78.42 5.24
N LYS A 30 -23.01 78.45 4.47
CA LYS A 30 -23.84 77.27 4.22
C LYS A 30 -23.04 76.16 3.54
N ALA A 31 -22.27 76.50 2.49
CA ALA A 31 -21.42 75.52 1.82
C ALA A 31 -20.40 74.89 2.78
N LEU A 32 -19.84 75.67 3.71
CA LEU A 32 -18.91 75.16 4.73
C LEU A 32 -19.60 74.21 5.72
N GLU A 33 -20.81 74.52 6.17
CA GLU A 33 -21.63 73.61 6.99
C GLU A 33 -21.97 72.32 6.25
N ASP A 34 -22.34 72.42 4.97
CA ASP A 34 -22.64 71.25 4.12
C ASP A 34 -21.39 70.37 3.93
N PHE A 35 -20.22 70.97 3.68
CA PHE A 35 -18.96 70.23 3.60
C PHE A 35 -18.59 69.57 4.93
N GLN A 36 -18.80 70.25 6.06
CA GLN A 36 -18.56 69.68 7.39
C GLN A 36 -19.48 68.48 7.67
N CYS A 37 -20.77 68.58 7.32
CA CYS A 37 -21.71 67.47 7.40
C CYS A 37 -21.27 66.30 6.51
N ARG A 38 -20.81 66.58 5.28
CA ARG A 38 -20.35 65.54 4.35
C ARG A 38 -19.08 64.83 4.83
N ILE A 39 -18.12 65.57 5.38
CA ILE A 39 -16.89 64.99 5.93
C ILE A 39 -17.21 64.05 7.10
N LYS A 40 -18.09 64.45 8.02
CA LYS A 40 -18.51 63.60 9.15
C LYS A 40 -19.17 62.32 8.67
N ALA A 41 -20.11 62.41 7.73
CA ALA A 41 -20.78 61.24 7.16
C ALA A 41 -19.80 60.26 6.49
N LEU A 42 -18.82 60.78 5.73
CA LEU A 42 -17.79 59.93 5.10
C LEU A 42 -16.87 59.23 6.11
N ILE A 43 -16.55 59.89 7.23
CA ILE A 43 -15.76 59.28 8.31
C ILE A 43 -16.55 58.14 8.97
N GLU A 44 -17.83 58.35 9.27
CA GLU A 44 -18.70 57.33 9.86
C GLU A 44 -18.88 56.12 8.94
N GLU A 45 -19.11 56.36 7.64
CA GLU A 45 -19.24 55.29 6.64
C GLU A 45 -17.94 54.47 6.52
N GLY A 46 -16.78 55.15 6.45
CA GLY A 46 -15.47 54.49 6.39
C GLY A 46 -15.16 53.65 7.64
N LEU A 47 -15.53 54.14 8.83
CA LEU A 47 -15.39 53.40 10.09
C LEU A 47 -16.30 52.17 10.12
N GLN A 48 -17.57 52.33 9.76
CA GLN A 48 -18.54 51.23 9.74
C GLN A 48 -18.14 50.15 8.73
N TYR A 49 -17.70 50.55 7.54
CA TYR A 49 -17.20 49.62 6.53
C TYR A 49 -15.98 48.85 7.04
N GLY A 50 -15.02 49.53 7.68
CA GLY A 50 -13.82 48.91 8.23
C GLY A 50 -14.11 47.91 9.36
N VAL A 51 -15.09 48.21 10.23
CA VAL A 51 -15.55 47.29 11.29
C VAL A 51 -16.22 46.07 10.67
N SER A 52 -17.17 46.27 9.76
CA SER A 52 -17.90 45.17 9.11
C SER A 52 -16.97 44.23 8.33
N GLN A 53 -15.97 44.76 7.62
CA GLN A 53 -14.99 43.93 6.93
C GLN A 53 -14.16 43.07 7.90
N LYS A 54 -13.71 43.65 9.02
CA LYS A 54 -12.95 42.92 10.04
C LYS A 54 -13.80 41.83 10.70
N GLU A 55 -15.07 42.09 10.96
CA GLU A 55 -15.99 41.10 11.52
C GLU A 55 -16.24 39.94 10.56
N ASN A 56 -16.46 40.23 9.27
CA ASN A 56 -16.67 39.22 8.24
C ASN A 56 -15.44 38.31 8.09
N THR A 57 -14.24 38.89 7.98
CA THR A 57 -12.99 38.12 7.88
C THR A 57 -12.73 37.30 9.14
N HIS A 58 -13.00 37.85 10.33
CA HIS A 58 -12.86 37.12 11.59
C HIS A 58 -13.81 35.91 11.68
N MET A 59 -15.07 36.10 11.29
CA MET A 59 -16.07 35.03 11.25
C MET A 59 -15.67 33.91 10.28
N GLU A 60 -15.12 34.26 9.12
CA GLU A 60 -14.63 33.30 8.14
C GLU A 60 -13.42 32.52 8.65
N ILE A 61 -12.47 33.19 9.32
CA ILE A 61 -11.32 32.53 9.97
C ILE A 61 -11.79 31.56 11.06
N ILE A 62 -12.76 31.96 11.90
CA ILE A 62 -13.30 31.07 12.94
C ILE A 62 -13.94 29.85 12.31
N LYS A 63 -14.76 30.04 11.27
CA LYS A 63 -15.43 28.94 10.57
C LYS A 63 -14.40 27.96 9.98
N ASN A 64 -13.42 28.46 9.23
CA ASN A 64 -12.38 27.64 8.63
C ASN A 64 -11.54 26.93 9.69
N SER A 65 -11.26 27.58 10.82
CA SER A 65 -10.52 26.96 11.93
C SER A 65 -11.27 25.80 12.58
N LYS A 66 -12.60 25.85 12.64
CA LYS A 66 -13.43 24.75 13.15
C LYS A 66 -13.43 23.58 12.18
N GLU A 67 -13.63 23.87 10.89
CA GLU A 67 -13.61 22.85 9.82
C GLU A 67 -12.24 22.15 9.74
N LEU A 68 -11.14 22.90 9.89
CA LEU A 68 -9.79 22.32 9.96
C LEU A 68 -9.64 21.35 11.12
N LYS A 69 -10.06 21.72 12.33
CA LYS A 69 -9.99 20.83 13.51
C LYS A 69 -10.84 19.57 13.33
N GLU A 70 -12.04 19.70 12.77
CA GLU A 70 -12.89 18.53 12.50
C GLU A 70 -12.25 17.59 11.47
N ASN A 71 -11.60 18.15 10.45
CA ASN A 71 -10.90 17.36 9.44
C ASN A 71 -9.64 16.70 10.01
N GLU A 72 -8.89 17.37 10.89
CA GLU A 72 -7.75 16.80 11.60
C GLU A 72 -8.15 15.58 12.43
N LEU A 73 -9.25 15.68 13.19
CA LEU A 73 -9.78 14.55 13.98
C LEU A 73 -10.18 13.37 13.09
N LYS A 74 -10.89 13.62 11.99
CA LYS A 74 -11.26 12.56 11.02
C LYS A 74 -10.04 11.91 10.39
N LEU A 75 -8.99 12.69 10.12
CA LEU A 75 -7.75 12.18 9.52
C LEU A 75 -7.00 11.30 10.51
N GLU A 76 -6.98 11.66 11.79
CA GLU A 76 -6.42 10.84 12.87
C GLU A 76 -7.19 9.52 13.05
N GLU A 77 -8.53 9.57 13.07
CA GLU A 77 -9.38 8.39 13.15
C GLU A 77 -9.14 7.43 11.97
N LEU A 78 -9.11 7.96 10.73
CA LEU A 78 -8.81 7.18 9.54
C LEU A 78 -7.41 6.59 9.57
N SER A 79 -6.42 7.35 10.04
CA SER A 79 -5.04 6.86 10.19
C SER A 79 -4.97 5.67 11.15
N LEU A 80 -5.68 5.74 12.29
CA LEU A 80 -5.76 4.63 13.24
C LEU A 80 -6.46 3.41 12.63
N ALA A 81 -7.54 3.61 11.88
CA ALA A 81 -8.23 2.53 11.19
C ALA A 81 -7.33 1.83 10.16
N VAL A 82 -6.61 2.60 9.32
CA VAL A 82 -5.64 2.07 8.36
C VAL A 82 -4.51 1.33 9.05
N GLN A 83 -4.02 1.84 10.19
CA GLN A 83 -2.97 1.15 10.95
C GLN A 83 -3.45 -0.20 11.49
N LYS A 84 -4.70 -0.26 11.99
CA LYS A 84 -5.30 -1.50 12.48
C LYS A 84 -5.46 -2.53 11.34
N GLU A 85 -6.03 -2.12 10.22
CA GLU A 85 -6.23 -3.00 9.06
C GLU A 85 -4.91 -3.53 8.51
N ASN A 86 -3.86 -2.70 8.45
CA ASN A 86 -2.52 -3.15 8.06
C ASN A 86 -1.93 -4.20 9.01
N ARG A 87 -2.19 -4.10 10.32
CA ARG A 87 -1.75 -5.13 11.29
C ARG A 87 -2.46 -6.45 11.02
N GLU A 88 -3.77 -6.42 10.83
CA GLU A 88 -4.57 -7.62 10.52
C GLU A 88 -4.11 -8.27 9.20
N LEU A 89 -3.85 -7.47 8.17
CA LEU A 89 -3.38 -7.95 6.87
C LEU A 89 -1.99 -8.60 6.97
N ASN A 90 -1.09 -8.01 7.76
CA ASN A 90 0.24 -8.59 8.02
C ASN A 90 0.15 -9.93 8.76
N GLU A 91 -0.73 -10.06 9.75
CA GLU A 91 -0.95 -11.32 10.46
C GLU A 91 -1.51 -12.42 9.54
N ILE A 92 -2.51 -12.08 8.72
CA ILE A 92 -3.08 -13.00 7.72
C ILE A 92 -1.99 -13.44 6.73
N THR A 93 -1.18 -12.52 6.26
CA THR A 93 -0.10 -12.81 5.30
C THR A 93 0.95 -13.74 5.91
N SER A 94 1.36 -13.49 7.15
CA SER A 94 2.28 -14.38 7.89
C SER A 94 1.69 -15.79 8.04
N ASN A 95 0.42 -15.89 8.42
CA ASN A 95 -0.25 -17.18 8.56
C ASN A 95 -0.41 -17.93 7.23
N LYS A 96 -0.66 -17.19 6.14
CA LYS A 96 -0.70 -17.74 4.78
C LYS A 96 0.67 -18.31 4.39
N THR A 97 1.76 -17.56 4.58
CA THR A 97 3.12 -18.06 4.25
C THR A 97 3.50 -19.32 5.03
N LYS A 98 3.11 -19.42 6.31
CA LYS A 98 3.31 -20.64 7.11
C LYS A 98 2.50 -21.82 6.58
N SER A 99 1.26 -21.56 6.14
CA SER A 99 0.40 -22.59 5.56
C SER A 99 0.93 -23.07 4.21
N ASP A 100 1.38 -22.14 3.36
CA ASP A 100 1.96 -22.45 2.05
C ASP A 100 3.24 -23.30 2.20
N ALA A 101 4.09 -22.99 3.18
CA ALA A 101 5.26 -23.80 3.50
C ALA A 101 4.87 -25.24 3.90
N LYS A 102 3.88 -25.41 4.78
CA LYS A 102 3.37 -26.74 5.17
C LYS A 102 2.78 -27.50 3.99
N ILE A 103 2.03 -26.83 3.11
CA ILE A 103 1.47 -27.45 1.90
C ILE A 103 2.62 -27.93 1.01
N HIS A 104 3.68 -27.13 0.86
CA HIS A 104 4.83 -27.53 0.07
C HIS A 104 5.53 -28.77 0.64
N ASP A 105 5.73 -28.82 1.95
CA ASP A 105 6.32 -29.97 2.64
C ASP A 105 5.48 -31.23 2.43
N ILE A 106 4.16 -31.14 2.61
CA ILE A 106 3.22 -32.26 2.40
C ILE A 106 3.26 -32.73 0.94
N LEU A 107 3.30 -31.81 -0.04
CA LEU A 107 3.39 -32.16 -1.46
C LEU A 107 4.70 -32.88 -1.78
N ASN A 108 5.81 -32.48 -1.16
CA ASN A 108 7.10 -33.13 -1.32
C ASN A 108 7.08 -34.56 -0.73
N GLU A 109 6.49 -34.74 0.46
CA GLU A 109 6.29 -36.06 1.06
C GLU A 109 5.37 -36.97 0.22
N LEU A 110 4.28 -36.41 -0.29
CA LEU A 110 3.35 -37.11 -1.17
C LEU A 110 4.07 -37.58 -2.44
N LYS A 111 4.86 -36.71 -3.07
CA LYS A 111 5.64 -37.04 -4.26
C LYS A 111 6.67 -38.14 -3.99
N SER A 112 7.39 -38.06 -2.86
CA SER A 112 8.34 -39.10 -2.44
C SER A 112 7.65 -40.44 -2.22
N THR A 113 6.47 -40.43 -1.58
CA THR A 113 5.67 -41.64 -1.35
C THR A 113 5.15 -42.23 -2.66
N GLN A 114 4.66 -41.39 -3.57
CA GLN A 114 4.21 -41.81 -4.89
C GLN A 114 5.34 -42.46 -5.69
N GLN A 115 6.53 -41.85 -5.70
CA GLN A 115 7.72 -42.42 -6.34
C GLN A 115 8.11 -43.79 -5.74
N LYS A 116 8.00 -43.95 -4.41
CA LYS A 116 8.22 -45.25 -3.75
C LYS A 116 7.20 -46.28 -4.20
N ILE A 117 5.91 -45.92 -4.26
CA ILE A 117 4.84 -46.82 -4.75
C ILE A 117 5.12 -47.25 -6.19
N GLU A 118 5.38 -46.31 -7.10
CA GLU A 118 5.71 -46.61 -8.49
C GLU A 118 6.94 -47.52 -8.62
N SER A 119 7.95 -47.31 -7.76
CA SER A 119 9.14 -48.15 -7.72
C SER A 119 8.80 -49.57 -7.26
N LEU A 120 7.96 -49.72 -6.24
CA LEU A 120 7.48 -51.02 -5.74
C LEU A 120 6.61 -51.74 -6.78
N GLU A 121 5.76 -51.02 -7.50
CA GLU A 121 4.93 -51.57 -8.58
C GLU A 121 5.80 -52.04 -9.75
N LYS A 122 6.82 -51.27 -10.16
CA LYS A 122 7.80 -51.72 -11.17
C LYS A 122 8.55 -52.96 -10.71
N ASN A 123 8.91 -53.05 -9.44
CA ASN A 123 9.56 -54.23 -8.86
C ASN A 123 8.67 -55.49 -8.86
N ARG A 124 7.33 -55.34 -8.89
CA ARG A 124 6.41 -56.49 -9.01
C ARG A 124 6.61 -57.24 -10.34
N ASN A 125 6.87 -56.51 -11.42
CA ASN A 125 7.06 -57.07 -12.76
C ASN A 125 8.53 -57.42 -13.06
N ASN A 126 9.48 -56.90 -12.26
CA ASN A 126 10.89 -57.20 -12.41
C ASN A 126 11.52 -57.58 -11.06
N ARG A 127 11.50 -58.88 -10.74
CA ARG A 127 11.99 -59.40 -9.46
C ARG A 127 13.47 -59.07 -9.20
N LEU A 128 14.27 -58.84 -10.24
CA LEU A 128 15.70 -58.51 -10.10
C LEU A 128 15.94 -57.05 -9.70
N SER A 129 15.01 -56.13 -9.95
CA SER A 129 15.17 -54.71 -9.55
C SER A 129 15.04 -54.49 -8.04
N VAL A 130 14.53 -55.48 -7.31
CA VAL A 130 14.54 -55.50 -5.83
C VAL A 130 15.98 -55.43 -5.29
N PHE A 131 16.95 -56.03 -6.00
CA PHE A 131 18.37 -56.00 -5.62
C PHE A 131 19.09 -54.73 -6.08
N GLY A 132 18.40 -53.77 -6.70
CA GLY A 132 18.95 -52.48 -7.11
C GLY A 132 18.47 -52.00 -8.48
N PRO A 133 18.52 -50.68 -8.75
CA PRO A 133 18.02 -50.10 -10.00
C PRO A 133 18.80 -50.58 -11.24
N PHE A 134 20.08 -50.93 -11.08
CA PHE A 134 20.94 -51.36 -12.18
C PHE A 134 21.04 -52.87 -12.35
N THR A 135 20.50 -53.67 -11.42
CA THR A 135 20.69 -55.13 -11.41
C THR A 135 20.23 -55.80 -12.70
N GLN A 136 19.08 -55.37 -13.23
CA GLN A 136 18.60 -55.89 -14.53
C GLN A 136 19.55 -55.55 -15.68
N SER A 137 20.10 -54.33 -15.71
CA SER A 137 21.04 -53.91 -16.75
C SER A 137 22.34 -54.71 -16.68
N ILE A 138 22.83 -54.98 -15.46
CA ILE A 138 24.01 -55.82 -15.23
C ILE A 138 23.76 -57.24 -15.71
N GLN A 139 22.60 -57.85 -15.38
CA GLN A 139 22.25 -59.19 -15.85
C GLN A 139 22.21 -59.27 -17.38
N ASN A 140 21.64 -58.26 -18.04
CA ASN A 140 21.59 -58.21 -19.50
C ASN A 140 23.01 -58.15 -20.11
N LYS A 141 23.90 -57.33 -19.55
CA LYS A 141 25.30 -57.24 -19.99
C LYS A 141 26.08 -58.54 -19.74
N ILE A 142 25.86 -59.18 -18.59
CA ILE A 142 26.45 -60.50 -18.30
C ILE A 142 26.03 -61.49 -19.38
N ASN A 143 24.74 -61.58 -19.70
CA ASN A 143 24.23 -62.47 -20.74
C ASN A 143 24.84 -62.18 -22.13
N GLU A 144 25.07 -60.92 -22.49
CA GLU A 144 25.75 -60.55 -23.73
C GLU A 144 27.22 -61.01 -23.76
N PHE A 145 27.95 -60.82 -22.66
CA PHE A 145 29.36 -61.23 -22.57
C PHE A 145 29.54 -62.75 -22.49
N VAL A 146 28.59 -63.45 -21.88
CA VAL A 146 28.52 -64.92 -21.92
C VAL A 146 28.29 -65.41 -23.35
N LYS A 147 27.37 -64.79 -24.12
CA LYS A 147 27.17 -65.11 -25.54
C LYS A 147 28.43 -64.88 -26.39
N LYS A 148 29.19 -63.83 -26.07
CA LYS A 148 30.48 -63.51 -26.69
C LYS A 148 31.64 -64.38 -26.17
N LYS A 149 31.39 -65.33 -25.26
CA LYS A 149 32.39 -66.21 -24.61
C LYS A 149 33.58 -65.44 -24.00
N ILE A 150 33.32 -64.24 -23.46
CA ILE A 150 34.37 -63.45 -22.80
C ILE A 150 34.68 -64.02 -21.41
N PHE A 151 33.65 -64.52 -20.72
CA PHE A 151 33.84 -65.16 -19.42
C PHE A 151 34.23 -66.63 -19.58
N GLN A 152 35.20 -67.07 -18.78
CA GLN A 152 35.56 -68.48 -18.67
C GLN A 152 34.42 -69.31 -18.04
N TYR A 153 33.68 -68.71 -17.10
CA TYR A 153 32.50 -69.28 -16.46
C TYR A 153 31.39 -68.21 -16.36
N SER A 154 30.13 -68.59 -16.54
CA SER A 154 29.01 -67.63 -16.44
C SER A 154 28.84 -67.19 -14.98
N PRO A 155 28.84 -65.87 -14.68
CA PRO A 155 28.55 -65.39 -13.35
C PRO A 155 27.14 -65.81 -12.92
N LEU A 156 27.00 -66.23 -11.67
CA LEU A 156 25.75 -66.62 -11.03
C LEU A 156 25.32 -65.50 -10.09
N GLY A 157 24.11 -64.99 -10.27
CA GLY A 157 23.58 -64.03 -9.31
C GLY A 157 22.34 -63.28 -9.78
N PRO A 158 21.94 -62.26 -9.01
CA PRO A 158 22.47 -61.89 -7.68
C PRO A 158 22.19 -62.98 -6.63
N ILE A 159 23.03 -63.12 -5.59
CA ILE A 159 22.92 -64.17 -4.56
C ILE A 159 21.51 -64.25 -3.97
N GLY A 160 20.89 -63.08 -3.72
CA GLY A 160 19.52 -62.98 -3.23
C GLY A 160 18.46 -63.63 -4.11
N SER A 161 18.70 -63.77 -5.41
CA SER A 161 17.79 -64.45 -6.34
C SER A 161 17.91 -65.98 -6.28
N LEU A 162 19.02 -66.49 -5.75
CA LEU A 162 19.35 -67.91 -5.68
C LEU A 162 18.94 -68.54 -4.34
N ILE A 163 18.61 -67.71 -3.34
CA ILE A 163 18.24 -68.14 -2.00
C ILE A 163 16.75 -67.88 -1.73
N SER A 164 16.09 -68.82 -1.06
CA SER A 164 14.72 -68.64 -0.59
C SER A 164 14.62 -69.03 0.88
N VAL A 165 14.07 -68.13 1.70
CA VAL A 165 13.80 -68.40 3.12
C VAL A 165 12.41 -69.04 3.24
N GLU A 166 12.35 -70.24 3.81
CA GLU A 166 11.13 -71.05 3.96
C GLU A 166 10.11 -70.37 4.88
N ASP A 167 10.53 -69.96 6.08
CA ASP A 167 9.67 -69.23 7.01
C ASP A 167 9.83 -67.70 6.84
N SER A 168 8.72 -67.08 6.44
CA SER A 168 8.61 -65.63 6.25
C SER A 168 9.01 -64.79 7.47
N LYS A 169 8.89 -65.34 8.70
CA LYS A 169 9.24 -64.65 9.94
C LYS A 169 10.74 -64.33 10.03
N TRP A 170 11.58 -65.18 9.44
CA TRP A 170 13.04 -65.02 9.47
C TRP A 170 13.60 -64.22 8.29
N ARG A 171 12.77 -63.91 7.28
CA ARG A 171 13.23 -63.28 6.03
C ARG A 171 13.97 -61.96 6.27
N LEU A 172 13.41 -61.09 7.12
CA LEU A 172 14.04 -59.81 7.44
C LEU A 172 15.35 -59.99 8.21
N SER A 173 15.39 -60.91 9.18
CA SER A 173 16.59 -61.20 9.97
C SER A 173 17.72 -61.72 9.08
N VAL A 174 17.40 -62.64 8.16
CA VAL A 174 18.37 -63.18 7.18
C VAL A 174 18.87 -62.08 6.24
N GLU A 175 17.98 -61.20 5.78
CA GLU A 175 18.35 -60.06 4.93
C GLU A 175 19.31 -59.09 5.64
N ILE A 176 19.04 -58.78 6.91
CA ILE A 176 19.91 -57.94 7.76
C ILE A 176 21.28 -58.57 7.99
N CYS A 177 21.36 -59.90 8.11
CA CYS A 177 22.63 -60.60 8.28
C CYS A 177 23.47 -60.59 7.00
N LEU A 178 22.85 -60.77 5.83
CA LEU A 178 23.55 -60.85 4.56
C LEU A 178 23.88 -59.48 3.94
N LYS A 179 23.10 -58.43 4.25
CA LYS A 179 23.28 -57.05 3.78
C LYS A 179 23.62 -56.97 2.28
N ASP A 180 24.76 -56.37 1.95
CA ASP A 180 25.22 -56.13 0.57
C ASP A 180 25.60 -57.42 -0.17
N THR A 181 25.82 -58.52 0.54
CA THR A 181 26.13 -59.83 -0.06
C THR A 181 24.99 -60.31 -0.94
N ILE A 182 23.74 -60.00 -0.58
CA ILE A 182 22.55 -60.37 -1.36
C ILE A 182 22.60 -59.83 -2.80
N ARG A 183 23.27 -58.69 -3.02
CA ARG A 183 23.38 -58.04 -4.33
C ARG A 183 24.59 -58.51 -5.15
N SER A 184 25.43 -59.37 -4.59
CA SER A 184 26.69 -59.82 -5.20
C SER A 184 26.47 -60.96 -6.21
N TYR A 185 27.45 -61.17 -7.08
CA TYR A 185 27.51 -62.23 -8.09
C TYR A 185 28.71 -63.13 -7.80
N ILE A 186 28.58 -64.42 -8.09
CA ILE A 186 29.61 -65.46 -7.90
C ILE A 186 30.13 -65.92 -9.26
#